data_AF-A0AAV2ZIT3-F1
#
_entry.id   AF-A0AAV2ZIT3-F1
#
_cell.length_a   1.000
_cell.length_b   1.000
_cell.length_c   1.000
_cell.angle_alpha   90.00
_cell.angle_beta   90.00
_cell.angle_gamma   90.00
#
_symmetry.space_group_name_H-M   'P 1'
#
loop_
_entity.id
_entity.type
_entity.pdbx_description
1 polymer ?
#
loop_
_entity_poly.entity_id
_entity_poly.type
_entity_poly.pdbx_seq_one_letter_code
_entity_poly.pdbx_strand_id
1 'polypeptide(L)'
;METLIEVFHTYSAREGDKHKLSKRELKDLLQNELGEHLETQKDAAAVDKILKELDENGDGEVDFQEFVILVASLTVACNTFFCENS
;
A
#
# COMPACT_ATOMS: atom_id res chain seq x y z
N MET A 1 13.23 -10.58 9.32
CA MET A 1 12.18 -11.09 8.42
C MET A 1 10.92 -10.44 8.92
N GLU A 2 10.75 -9.16 8.58
CA GLU A 2 9.56 -8.42 8.99
C GLU A 2 8.38 -8.99 8.21
N THR A 3 7.36 -9.40 8.95
CA THR A 3 6.13 -9.92 8.36
C THR A 3 5.28 -8.77 7.82
N LEU A 4 4.42 -9.03 6.82
CA LEU A 4 3.49 -8.01 6.28
C LEU A 4 2.71 -7.27 7.39
N ILE A 5 2.40 -8.01 8.45
CA ILE A 5 1.70 -7.53 9.64
C ILE A 5 2.56 -6.52 10.42
N GLU A 6 3.84 -6.81 10.63
CA GLU A 6 4.77 -5.91 11.33
C GLU A 6 5.00 -4.63 10.53
N VAL A 7 5.16 -4.74 9.21
CA VAL A 7 5.28 -3.58 8.33
C VAL A 7 4.03 -2.71 8.45
N PHE A 8 2.83 -3.29 8.27
CA PHE A 8 1.57 -2.56 8.40
C PHE A 8 1.47 -1.83 9.74
N HIS A 9 1.68 -2.53 10.85
CA HIS A 9 1.60 -1.93 12.18
C HIS A 9 2.68 -0.90 12.47
N THR A 10 3.86 -1.00 11.85
CA THR A 10 4.93 -0.01 11.99
C THR A 10 4.55 1.33 11.36
N TYR A 11 3.78 1.29 10.27
CA TYR A 11 3.31 2.51 9.59
C TYR A 11 2.00 3.03 10.18
N SER A 12 1.01 2.17 10.50
CA SER A 12 -0.29 2.59 11.07
C SER A 12 -0.20 3.08 12.52
N ALA A 13 0.87 2.75 13.24
CA ALA A 13 1.06 3.24 14.60
C ALA A 13 1.64 4.66 14.67
N ARG A 14 1.84 5.36 13.53
CA ARG A 14 2.50 6.68 13.48
C ARG A 14 1.53 7.83 13.72
N GLU A 15 0.34 7.80 13.13
CA GLU A 15 -0.71 8.81 13.26
C GLU A 15 -2.11 8.14 13.31
N GLY A 16 -3.00 8.65 14.17
CA GLY A 16 -4.41 8.21 14.13
C GLY A 16 -4.66 6.81 14.71
N ASP A 17 -5.34 5.95 13.93
CA ASP A 17 -5.75 4.60 14.32
C ASP A 17 -4.65 3.57 14.03
N LYS A 18 -4.22 2.86 15.08
CA LYS A 18 -3.15 1.84 14.99
C LYS A 18 -3.51 0.64 14.10
N HIS A 19 -4.75 0.51 13.69
CA HIS A 19 -5.25 -0.57 12.85
C HIS A 19 -5.55 -0.13 11.41
N LYS A 20 -5.32 1.14 11.07
CA LYS A 20 -5.59 1.68 9.74
C LYS A 20 -4.45 2.57 9.28
N LEU A 21 -4.22 2.61 7.98
CA LEU A 21 -3.25 3.51 7.37
C LEU A 21 -3.99 4.74 6.88
N SER A 22 -3.65 5.89 7.44
CA SER A 22 -4.05 7.17 6.86
C SER A 22 -3.38 7.38 5.51
N LYS A 23 -3.91 8.31 4.71
CA LYS A 23 -3.30 8.70 3.43
C LYS A 23 -1.80 9.02 3.50
N ARG A 24 -1.34 9.60 4.62
CA ARG A 24 0.07 9.92 4.82
C ARG A 24 0.91 8.69 5.11
N GLU A 25 0.42 7.81 5.98
CA GLU A 25 1.11 6.57 6.34
C GLU A 25 1.16 5.60 5.17
N LEU A 26 0.07 5.49 4.41
CA LEU A 26 0.05 4.74 3.16
C LEU A 26 1.09 5.30 2.18
N LYS A 27 1.17 6.62 2.02
CA LYS A 27 2.19 7.24 1.16
C LYS A 27 3.61 6.88 1.60
N ASP A 28 3.91 6.97 2.90
CA ASP A 28 5.23 6.64 3.44
C ASP A 28 5.56 5.15 3.28
N LEU A 29 4.60 4.27 3.55
CA LEU A 29 4.75 2.82 3.39
C LEU A 29 5.04 2.49 1.93
N LEU A 30 4.18 2.98 1.03
CA LEU A 30 4.36 2.76 -0.39
C LEU A 30 5.76 3.30 -0.79
N GLN A 31 6.16 4.51 -0.37
CA GLN A 31 7.45 5.09 -0.79
C GLN A 31 8.67 4.33 -0.28
N ASN A 32 8.64 3.84 0.97
CA ASN A 32 9.77 3.16 1.57
C ASN A 32 9.87 1.70 1.14
N GLU A 33 8.74 0.98 1.11
CA GLU A 33 8.71 -0.47 0.86
C GLU A 33 8.57 -0.79 -0.63
N LEU A 34 7.84 0.04 -1.38
CA LEU A 34 7.49 -0.18 -2.78
C LEU A 34 8.05 0.91 -3.72
N GLY A 35 8.95 1.75 -3.22
CA GLY A 35 9.55 2.87 -3.97
C GLY A 35 10.35 2.45 -5.21
N GLU A 36 10.95 1.26 -5.21
CA GLU A 36 11.65 0.73 -6.40
C GLU A 36 10.70 0.13 -7.45
N HIS A 37 9.51 -0.32 -7.04
CA HIS A 37 8.58 -1.06 -7.91
C HIS A 37 7.45 -0.19 -8.46
N LEU A 38 7.14 0.92 -7.79
CA LEU A 38 6.09 1.85 -8.19
C LEU A 38 6.71 3.24 -8.42
N GLU A 39 6.82 3.68 -9.67
CA GLU A 39 7.19 5.08 -9.96
C GLU A 39 6.08 6.06 -9.55
N THR A 40 4.85 5.56 -9.37
CA THR A 40 3.61 6.29 -9.03
C THR A 40 3.64 6.94 -7.63
N GLN A 41 4.57 6.54 -6.78
CA GLN A 41 4.78 6.99 -5.40
C GLN A 41 5.10 8.47 -5.26
N LYS A 42 5.70 9.06 -6.31
CA LYS A 42 6.16 10.45 -6.30
C LYS A 42 5.03 11.45 -6.53
N ASP A 43 3.91 10.99 -7.08
CA ASP A 43 2.77 11.84 -7.39
C ASP A 43 1.69 11.71 -6.31
N ALA A 44 1.41 12.82 -5.63
CA ALA A 44 0.36 12.87 -4.61
C ALA A 44 -1.03 12.54 -5.17
N ALA A 45 -1.28 12.80 -6.45
CA ALA A 45 -2.53 12.45 -7.12
C ALA A 45 -2.62 10.95 -7.41
N ALA A 46 -1.50 10.29 -7.70
CA ALA A 46 -1.47 8.85 -7.88
C ALA A 46 -1.69 8.11 -6.55
N VAL A 47 -1.07 8.57 -5.47
CA VAL A 47 -1.32 8.01 -4.12
C VAL A 47 -2.77 8.23 -3.69
N ASP A 48 -3.37 9.39 -4.00
CA ASP A 48 -4.80 9.64 -3.76
C ASP A 48 -5.66 8.66 -4.55
N LYS A 49 -5.33 8.43 -5.83
CA LYS A 49 -6.04 7.47 -6.67
C LYS A 49 -5.92 6.03 -6.14
N ILE A 50 -4.71 5.60 -5.75
CA ILE A 50 -4.47 4.27 -5.17
C ILE A 50 -5.26 4.13 -3.87
N LEU A 51 -5.19 5.11 -2.97
CA LEU A 51 -5.97 5.09 -1.74
C LEU A 51 -7.46 4.94 -2.04
N LYS A 52 -7.98 5.69 -3.01
CA LYS A 52 -9.38 5.64 -3.40
C LYS A 52 -9.80 4.35 -4.11
N GLU A 53 -8.86 3.65 -4.74
CA GLU A 53 -9.08 2.33 -5.34
C GLU A 53 -9.04 1.21 -4.29
N LEU A 54 -8.35 1.43 -3.17
CA LEU A 54 -8.23 0.47 -2.07
C LEU A 54 -9.27 0.65 -0.97
N ASP A 55 -9.64 1.90 -0.69
CA ASP A 55 -10.67 2.33 0.26
C ASP A 55 -12.05 1.96 -0.29
N GLU A 56 -12.41 0.68 -0.21
CA GLU A 56 -13.71 0.17 -0.64
C GLU A 56 -14.81 0.61 0.32
N ASN A 57 -14.46 0.78 1.60
CA ASN A 57 -15.40 1.15 2.64
C ASN A 57 -15.73 2.67 2.64
N GLY A 58 -14.88 3.49 2.00
CA GLY A 58 -15.05 4.92 1.82
C GLY A 58 -14.77 5.77 3.07
N ASP A 59 -13.98 5.27 4.01
CA ASP A 59 -13.65 5.95 5.27
C ASP A 59 -12.42 6.88 5.15
N GLY A 60 -11.73 6.85 4.00
CA GLY A 60 -10.55 7.65 3.71
C GLY A 60 -9.26 7.12 4.34
N GLU A 61 -9.30 5.94 4.92
CA GLU A 61 -8.18 5.19 5.49
C GLU A 61 -8.09 3.81 4.81
N VAL A 62 -7.00 3.09 5.05
CA VAL A 62 -6.79 1.73 4.50
C VAL A 62 -6.63 0.76 5.65
N ASP A 63 -7.56 -0.18 5.80
CA ASP A 63 -7.47 -1.22 6.80
C ASP A 63 -6.52 -2.36 6.38
N PHE A 64 -6.29 -3.31 7.30
CA PHE A 64 -5.38 -4.42 7.03
C PHE A 64 -5.86 -5.31 5.86
N GLN A 65 -7.16 -5.47 5.67
CA GLN A 65 -7.71 -6.28 4.58
C GLN A 65 -7.46 -5.58 3.24
N GLU A 66 -7.76 -4.30 3.13
CA GLU A 66 -7.53 -3.47 1.94
C GLU A 66 -6.03 -3.40 1.60
N PHE A 67 -5.17 -3.30 2.62
CA PHE A 67 -3.72 -3.37 2.44
C PHE A 67 -3.24 -4.73 1.88
N VAL A 68 -3.76 -5.85 2.38
CA VAL A 68 -3.38 -7.18 1.87
C VAL A 68 -3.82 -7.36 0.43
N ILE A 69 -4.99 -6.83 0.04
CA ILE A 69 -5.48 -6.85 -1.34
C ILE A 69 -4.53 -6.08 -2.27
N LEU A 70 -4.05 -4.90 -1.85
CA LEU A 70 -3.04 -4.15 -2.59
C LEU A 70 -1.78 -4.99 -2.82
N VAL A 71 -1.19 -5.52 -1.75
CA VAL A 71 0.08 -6.24 -1.83
C VAL A 71 -0.08 -7.52 -2.65
N ALA A 72 -1.19 -8.23 -2.50
CA ALA A 72 -1.50 -9.39 -3.33
C ALA A 72 -1.64 -9.00 -4.80
N SER A 73 -2.36 -7.93 -5.11
CA SER A 73 -2.55 -7.44 -6.48
C SER A 73 -1.22 -7.01 -7.11
N LEU A 74 -0.36 -6.34 -6.36
CA LEU A 74 0.96 -5.92 -6.81
C LEU A 74 1.88 -7.12 -7.00
N THR A 75 1.84 -8.10 -6.08
CA THR A 75 2.61 -9.35 -6.19
C THR A 75 2.19 -10.15 -7.43
N VAL A 76 0.87 -10.27 -7.67
CA VAL A 76 0.33 -10.91 -8.87
C VAL A 76 0.76 -10.14 -10.11
N ALA A 77 0.59 -8.82 -10.12
CA ALA A 77 0.99 -7.97 -11.25
C ALA A 77 2.48 -8.13 -11.57
N CYS A 78 3.36 -8.04 -10.57
CA CYS A 78 4.80 -8.27 -10.72
C CYS A 78 5.11 -9.71 -11.18
N ASN A 79 4.37 -10.71 -10.69
CA ASN A 79 4.53 -12.10 -11.11
C ASN A 79 4.11 -12.31 -12.58
N THR A 80 2.98 -11.75 -13.02
CA THR A 80 2.60 -11.76 -14.44
C THR A 80 3.59 -11.00 -15.31
N PHE A 81 4.11 -9.87 -14.84
CA PHE A 81 5.12 -9.10 -15.57
C PHE A 81 6.43 -9.89 -15.75
N PHE A 82 6.81 -10.70 -14.76
CA PHE A 82 7.95 -11.61 -14.86
C PHE A 82 7.68 -12.81 -15.78
N CYS A 83 6.46 -13.37 -15.76
CA CYS A 83 6.07 -14.46 -16.65
C CYS A 83 5.89 -14.03 -18.11
N GLU A 84 5.47 -12.79 -18.38
CA GLU A 84 5.30 -12.26 -19.75
C GLU A 84 6.62 -11.79 -20.39
N ASN A 85 7.65 -11.51 -19.59
CA ASN A 85 8.98 -11.11 -20.07
C ASN A 85 10.03 -12.24 -20.02
N SER A 86 9.62 -13.49 -19.82
CA SER A 86 10.49 -14.69 -19.84
C SER A 86 10.31 -15.54 -21.10
#